data_AF-A0A9D8K201-F1
#
_entry.id   AF-A0A9D8K201-F1
#
_cell.length_a   1.000
_cell.length_b   1.000
_cell.length_c   1.000
_cell.angle_alpha   90.00
_cell.angle_beta   90.00
_cell.angle_gamma   90.00
#
_symmetry.space_group_name_H-M   'P 1'
#
loop_
_entity.id
_entity.type
_entity.pdbx_description
1 polymer ?
#
loop_
_entity_poly.entity_id
_entity_poly.type
_entity_poly.pdbx_seq_one_letter_code
_entity_poly.pdbx_strand_id
1 'polypeptide(L)'
;MSPPDPSSAASSESAPTPPAVPAPPPAESPATPALPAGAPASAQPDDTRDGSAWFQVFLSTAVTVFLAELGDKTQLAALLLAAESGRPGLVFLGASLALISSSLVGVLLGRWLSSLMAPHQLERAAGVLMVVLGLWLGRQAVLHLAPAVTPPLS
;
A
#
# COMPACT_ATOMS: atom_id res chain seq x y z
N MET A 1 82.89 12.82 66.99
CA MET A 1 81.67 12.12 66.56
C MET A 1 80.65 13.20 66.24
N SER A 2 80.68 13.68 64.98
CA SER A 2 79.80 14.72 64.47
C SER A 2 78.85 14.04 63.48
N PRO A 3 77.54 14.30 63.53
CA PRO A 3 76.60 13.65 62.61
C PRO A 3 76.89 14.12 61.16
N PRO A 4 76.76 13.22 60.17
CA PRO A 4 76.86 13.61 58.76
C PRO A 4 75.65 14.45 58.35
N ASP A 5 75.90 15.52 57.59
CA ASP A 5 74.88 16.40 57.02
C ASP A 5 73.89 15.63 56.14
N PRO A 6 72.56 15.73 56.36
CA PRO A 6 71.54 15.07 55.54
C PRO A 6 71.25 15.79 54.20
N SER A 7 72.09 16.74 53.78
CA SER A 7 71.81 17.61 52.63
C SER A 7 72.68 17.30 51.41
N SER A 8 72.71 16.04 50.98
CA SER A 8 73.22 15.69 49.65
C SER A 8 72.35 14.64 48.98
N ALA A 9 71.59 15.13 48.00
CA ALA A 9 71.27 14.44 46.76
C ALA A 9 70.35 13.21 46.86
N ALA A 10 69.14 13.41 47.39
CA ALA A 10 67.98 12.78 46.77
C ALA A 10 67.76 13.42 45.40
N SER A 11 68.48 12.93 44.38
CA SER A 11 68.21 13.24 42.98
C SER A 11 66.91 12.54 42.58
N SER A 12 65.78 13.16 42.91
CA SER A 12 64.48 12.77 42.38
C SER A 12 64.49 12.96 40.87
N GLU A 13 64.50 11.85 40.16
CA GLU A 13 64.32 11.74 38.73
C GLU A 13 63.03 12.49 38.32
N SER A 14 63.19 13.67 37.71
CA SER A 14 62.08 14.47 37.21
C SER A 14 61.52 13.80 35.96
N ALA A 15 60.39 13.12 36.11
CA ALA A 15 59.60 12.66 34.96
C ALA A 15 59.25 13.85 34.04
N PRO A 16 59.22 13.67 32.71
CA PRO A 16 58.84 14.74 31.79
C PRO A 16 57.35 15.08 31.97
N THR A 17 57.06 16.34 32.25
CA THR A 17 55.70 16.90 32.26
C THR A 17 55.06 16.69 30.89
N PRO A 18 53.85 16.11 30.78
CA PRO A 18 53.16 16.03 29.50
C PRO A 18 52.86 17.46 29.00
N PRO A 19 52.89 17.71 27.68
CA PRO A 19 52.59 19.02 27.14
C PRO A 19 51.16 19.43 27.54
N ALA A 20 51.01 20.68 27.97
CA ALA A 20 49.71 21.26 28.29
C ALA A 20 48.82 21.21 27.04
N VAL A 21 47.73 20.43 27.11
CA VAL A 21 46.70 20.43 26.07
C VAL A 21 46.00 21.79 26.11
N PRO A 22 46.02 22.59 25.03
CA PRO A 22 45.27 23.84 25.00
C PRO A 22 43.78 23.56 25.14
N ALA A 23 43.08 24.39 25.92
CA ALA A 23 41.64 24.28 26.10
C ALA A 23 40.92 24.31 24.74
N PRO A 24 39.86 23.50 24.54
CA PRO A 24 39.10 23.56 23.30
C PRO A 24 38.51 24.98 23.12
N PRO A 25 38.50 25.53 21.90
CA PRO A 25 37.89 26.83 21.65
C PRO A 25 36.40 26.79 22.03
N PRO A 26 35.81 27.92 22.46
CA PRO A 26 34.38 27.98 22.77
C PRO A 26 33.60 27.56 21.53
N ALA A 27 32.64 26.65 21.72
CA ALA A 27 31.79 26.14 20.63
C ALA A 27 31.19 27.30 19.84
N GLU A 28 31.57 27.43 18.58
CA GLU A 28 30.93 28.37 17.67
C GLU A 28 29.45 27.95 17.51
N SER A 29 28.56 28.85 17.93
CA SER A 29 27.12 28.72 17.71
C SER A 29 26.85 28.52 16.21
N PRO A 30 25.99 27.57 15.78
CA PRO A 30 25.84 27.22 14.38
C PRO A 30 25.43 28.47 13.59
N ALA A 31 26.26 28.83 12.61
CA ALA A 31 25.99 29.90 11.68
C ALA A 31 24.64 29.65 10.98
N THR A 32 23.73 30.61 11.09
CA THR A 32 22.50 30.70 10.31
C THR A 32 22.81 30.52 8.83
N PRO A 33 22.17 29.57 8.11
CA PRO A 33 22.40 29.43 6.68
C PRO A 33 21.98 30.71 5.95
N ALA A 34 22.93 31.34 5.27
CA ALA A 34 22.65 32.47 4.38
C ALA A 34 21.84 31.97 3.18
N LEU A 35 20.61 32.47 3.06
CA LEU A 35 19.70 32.22 1.92
C LEU A 35 20.34 32.75 0.62
N PRO A 36 20.35 31.98 -0.49
CA PRO A 36 20.75 32.51 -1.79
C PRO A 36 19.71 33.52 -2.28
N ALA A 37 20.11 34.79 -2.37
CA ALA A 37 19.38 35.84 -3.04
C ALA A 37 19.39 35.60 -4.56
N GLY A 38 18.36 34.93 -5.07
CA GLY A 38 18.17 34.72 -6.51
C GLY A 38 17.48 33.42 -6.86
N ALA A 39 16.17 33.32 -6.59
CA ALA A 39 15.30 32.33 -7.22
C ALA A 39 14.21 33.08 -8.00
N PRO A 40 14.06 32.83 -9.31
CA PRO A 40 13.02 33.48 -10.11
C PRO A 40 11.64 33.05 -9.63
N ALA A 41 10.75 34.05 -9.50
CA ALA A 41 9.30 33.95 -9.53
C ALA A 41 8.75 32.51 -9.54
N SER A 42 8.43 31.96 -8.36
CA SER A 42 7.46 30.88 -8.30
C SER A 42 6.10 31.48 -8.67
N ALA A 43 5.80 31.42 -9.96
CA ALA A 43 4.45 31.58 -10.48
C ALA A 43 3.50 30.76 -9.59
N GLN A 44 2.55 31.47 -9.02
CA GLN A 44 1.47 30.97 -8.19
C GLN A 44 0.89 29.69 -8.81
N PRO A 45 0.72 28.58 -8.06
CA PRO A 45 -0.14 27.52 -8.57
C PRO A 45 -1.56 28.10 -8.61
N ASP A 46 -2.08 28.30 -9.82
CA ASP A 46 -3.48 28.59 -10.07
C ASP A 46 -4.33 27.47 -9.46
N ASP A 47 -4.94 27.77 -8.31
CA ASP A 47 -5.86 26.91 -7.56
C ASP A 47 -7.26 26.95 -8.19
N THR A 48 -7.32 26.67 -9.50
CA THR A 48 -8.58 26.68 -10.28
C THR A 48 -8.88 25.33 -10.93
N ARG A 49 -8.09 24.28 -10.63
CA ARG A 49 -8.23 22.95 -11.24
C ARG A 49 -8.94 21.90 -10.39
N ASP A 50 -9.41 22.24 -9.20
CA ASP A 50 -10.02 21.25 -8.30
C ASP A 50 -11.28 20.61 -8.88
N GLY A 51 -12.19 21.41 -9.47
CA GLY A 51 -13.42 20.87 -10.07
C GLY A 51 -13.15 19.89 -11.22
N SER A 52 -12.10 20.14 -12.01
CA SER A 52 -11.67 19.28 -13.11
C SER A 52 -10.99 18.01 -12.59
N ALA A 53 -10.10 18.12 -11.60
CA ALA A 53 -9.35 16.99 -11.06
C ALA A 53 -10.26 15.96 -10.38
N TRP A 54 -11.20 16.40 -9.53
CA TRP A 54 -12.16 15.51 -8.89
C TRP A 54 -13.09 14.82 -9.91
N PHE A 55 -13.55 15.56 -10.92
CA PHE A 55 -14.37 14.99 -11.99
C PHE A 55 -13.57 13.99 -12.84
N GLN A 56 -12.29 14.26 -13.14
CA GLN A 56 -11.42 13.34 -13.87
C GLN A 56 -11.13 12.06 -13.07
N VAL A 57 -10.90 12.16 -11.76
CA VAL A 57 -10.71 10.99 -10.89
C VAL A 57 -12.00 10.17 -10.79
N PHE A 58 -13.14 10.84 -10.59
CA PHE A 58 -14.44 10.19 -10.58
C PHE A 58 -14.72 9.46 -11.89
N LEU A 59 -14.56 10.15 -13.03
CA LEU A 59 -14.88 9.61 -14.35
C LEU A 59 -13.92 8.46 -14.73
N SER A 60 -12.62 8.60 -14.48
CA SER A 60 -11.65 7.53 -14.77
C SER A 60 -11.89 6.28 -13.92
N THR A 61 -12.19 6.46 -12.63
CA THR A 61 -12.54 5.35 -11.74
C THR A 61 -13.87 4.73 -12.14
N ALA A 62 -14.90 5.55 -12.41
CA ALA A 62 -16.22 5.08 -12.84
C ALA A 62 -16.15 4.29 -14.14
N VAL A 63 -15.44 4.79 -15.16
CA VAL A 63 -15.26 4.08 -16.44
C VAL A 63 -14.49 2.78 -16.25
N THR A 64 -13.42 2.79 -15.45
CA THR A 64 -12.60 1.60 -15.21
C THR A 64 -13.39 0.51 -14.49
N VAL A 65 -14.07 0.88 -13.40
CA VAL A 65 -14.92 -0.06 -12.64
C VAL A 65 -16.10 -0.50 -13.49
N PHE A 66 -16.74 0.41 -14.22
CA PHE A 66 -17.84 0.07 -15.12
C PHE A 66 -17.39 -0.93 -16.18
N LEU A 67 -16.27 -0.73 -16.88
CA LEU A 67 -15.75 -1.70 -17.85
C LEU A 67 -15.38 -3.04 -17.22
N ALA A 68 -14.81 -3.03 -16.01
CA ALA A 68 -14.45 -4.26 -15.30
C ALA A 68 -15.70 -5.06 -14.85
N GLU A 69 -16.79 -4.35 -14.52
CA GLU A 69 -18.03 -4.93 -13.99
C GLU A 69 -19.13 -5.08 -15.07
N LEU A 70 -18.96 -4.51 -16.26
CA LEU A 70 -20.01 -4.47 -17.29
C LEU A 70 -20.30 -5.89 -17.77
N GLY A 71 -21.52 -6.37 -17.49
CA GLY A 71 -21.92 -7.71 -17.90
C GLY A 71 -21.42 -8.81 -16.99
N ASP A 72 -21.09 -8.50 -15.73
CA ASP A 72 -20.99 -9.54 -14.72
C ASP A 72 -22.31 -10.35 -14.70
N LYS A 73 -22.17 -11.66 -14.49
CA LYS A 73 -23.30 -12.59 -14.47
C LYS A 73 -24.34 -12.17 -13.43
N THR A 74 -23.92 -11.50 -12.35
CA THR A 74 -24.82 -10.99 -11.32
C THR A 74 -25.74 -9.88 -11.85
N GLN A 75 -25.26 -9.01 -12.76
CA GLN A 75 -26.07 -7.96 -13.37
C GLN A 75 -27.11 -8.54 -14.34
N LEU A 76 -26.73 -9.52 -15.16
CA LEU A 76 -27.67 -10.22 -16.05
C LEU A 76 -28.70 -11.03 -15.26
N ALA A 77 -28.29 -11.72 -14.19
CA ALA A 77 -29.20 -12.48 -13.34
C ALA A 77 -30.24 -11.56 -12.66
N ALA A 78 -29.81 -10.40 -12.13
CA ALA A 78 -30.72 -9.42 -11.56
C ALA A 78 -31.68 -8.83 -12.59
N LEU A 79 -31.18 -8.51 -13.80
CA LEU A 79 -32.00 -7.99 -14.90
C LEU A 79 -33.04 -9.00 -15.38
N LEU A 80 -32.63 -10.27 -15.59
CA LEU A 80 -33.53 -11.35 -16.00
C LEU A 80 -34.60 -11.61 -14.94
N LEU A 81 -34.21 -11.65 -13.66
CA LEU A 81 -35.16 -11.83 -12.56
C LEU A 81 -36.14 -10.65 -12.46
N ALA A 82 -35.67 -9.42 -12.72
CA ALA A 82 -36.52 -8.23 -12.78
C ALA A 82 -37.50 -8.28 -13.96
N ALA A 83 -37.04 -8.77 -15.13
CA ALA A 83 -37.86 -8.94 -16.32
C ALA A 83 -38.92 -10.05 -16.13
N GLU A 84 -38.59 -11.15 -15.45
CA GLU A 84 -39.48 -12.28 -15.24
C GLU A 84 -40.54 -12.02 -14.14
N SER A 85 -40.15 -11.35 -13.05
CA SER A 85 -41.02 -11.14 -11.88
C SER A 85 -42.11 -10.09 -12.08
N GLY A 86 -41.99 -9.21 -13.10
CA GLY A 86 -42.90 -8.08 -13.32
C GLY A 86 -42.95 -7.06 -12.17
N ARG A 87 -42.06 -7.20 -11.16
CA ARG A 87 -42.05 -6.43 -9.91
C ARG A 87 -40.62 -5.98 -9.58
N PRO A 88 -40.08 -5.00 -10.33
CA PRO A 88 -38.67 -4.62 -10.25
C PRO A 88 -38.23 -4.17 -8.85
N GLY A 89 -39.12 -3.54 -8.08
CA GLY A 89 -38.82 -3.12 -6.70
C GLY A 89 -38.54 -4.28 -5.74
N LEU A 90 -39.25 -5.40 -5.86
CA LEU A 90 -39.02 -6.60 -5.02
C LEU A 90 -37.69 -7.27 -5.39
N VAL A 91 -37.36 -7.32 -6.68
CA VAL A 91 -36.08 -7.87 -7.15
C VAL A 91 -34.92 -7.00 -6.70
N PHE A 92 -35.04 -5.68 -6.79
CA PHE A 92 -34.04 -4.76 -6.25
C PHE A 92 -33.80 -5.00 -4.77
N LEU A 93 -34.88 -5.14 -3.97
CA LEU A 93 -34.77 -5.36 -2.54
C LEU A 93 -34.11 -6.72 -2.23
N GLY A 94 -34.52 -7.78 -2.94
CA GLY A 94 -33.95 -9.12 -2.80
C GLY A 94 -32.47 -9.18 -3.20
N ALA A 95 -32.10 -8.61 -4.34
CA ALA A 95 -30.72 -8.52 -4.80
C ALA A 95 -29.85 -7.69 -3.83
N SER A 96 -30.38 -6.57 -3.33
CA SER A 96 -29.71 -5.74 -2.33
C SER A 96 -29.47 -6.51 -1.03
N LEU A 97 -30.49 -7.24 -0.54
CA LEU A 97 -30.38 -8.05 0.66
C LEU A 97 -29.38 -9.19 0.49
N ALA A 98 -29.38 -9.85 -0.67
CA ALA A 98 -28.42 -10.88 -1.03
C ALA A 98 -26.99 -10.33 -1.05
N LEU A 99 -26.77 -9.16 -1.64
CA LEU A 99 -25.46 -8.50 -1.68
C LEU A 99 -24.95 -8.13 -0.29
N ILE A 100 -25.81 -7.53 0.55
CA ILE A 100 -25.46 -7.20 1.94
C ILE A 100 -25.12 -8.47 2.71
N SER A 101 -25.93 -9.52 2.58
CA SER A 101 -25.72 -10.79 3.28
C SER A 101 -24.42 -11.46 2.83
N SER A 102 -24.17 -11.51 1.53
CA SER A 102 -22.94 -12.05 0.94
C SER A 102 -21.71 -11.27 1.42
N SER A 103 -21.79 -9.94 1.42
CA SER A 103 -20.71 -9.06 1.89
C SER A 103 -20.44 -9.28 3.38
N LEU A 104 -21.49 -9.40 4.19
CA LEU A 104 -21.35 -9.65 5.62
C LEU A 104 -20.66 -10.99 5.91
N VAL A 105 -21.08 -12.06 5.21
CA VAL A 105 -20.44 -13.37 5.31
C VAL A 105 -18.98 -13.29 4.86
N GLY A 106 -18.70 -12.62 3.75
CA GLY A 106 -17.34 -12.42 3.23
C GLY A 106 -16.43 -11.68 4.20
N VAL A 107 -16.92 -10.59 4.82
CA VAL A 107 -16.17 -9.84 5.84
C VAL A 107 -15.94 -10.69 7.08
N LEU A 108 -16.95 -11.41 7.56
CA LEU A 108 -16.83 -12.22 8.77
C LEU A 108 -15.84 -13.38 8.56
N LEU A 109 -15.93 -14.05 7.42
CA LEU A 109 -15.01 -15.11 7.02
C LEU A 109 -13.60 -14.57 6.80
N GLY A 110 -13.45 -13.43 6.13
CA GLY A 110 -12.16 -12.77 5.92
C GLY A 110 -11.50 -12.38 7.25
N ARG A 111 -12.28 -11.83 8.19
CA ARG A 111 -11.80 -11.52 9.55
C ARG A 111 -11.36 -12.78 10.28
N TRP A 112 -12.15 -13.85 10.24
CA TRP A 112 -11.80 -15.13 10.84
C TRP A 112 -10.53 -15.74 10.21
N LEU A 113 -10.37 -15.66 8.89
CA LEU A 113 -9.19 -16.17 8.21
C LEU A 113 -7.95 -15.33 8.54
N SER A 114 -8.11 -14.01 8.67
CA SER A 114 -7.04 -13.08 9.05
C SER A 114 -6.55 -13.27 10.49
N SER A 115 -7.35 -13.86 11.39
CA SER A 115 -6.89 -14.18 12.74
C SER A 115 -6.11 -15.48 12.82
N LEU A 116 -6.24 -16.37 11.82
CA LEU A 116 -5.53 -17.64 11.76
C LEU A 116 -4.23 -17.58 10.95
N MET A 117 -4.14 -16.65 9.99
CA MET A 117 -3.07 -16.61 8.98
C MET A 117 -2.38 -15.24 8.97
N ALA A 118 -1.07 -15.23 8.73
CA ALA A 118 -0.35 -13.97 8.50
C ALA A 118 -0.79 -13.32 7.16
N PRO A 119 -0.80 -11.98 7.04
CA PRO A 119 -1.30 -11.27 5.85
C PRO A 119 -0.68 -11.74 4.53
N HIS A 120 0.63 -12.04 4.53
CA HIS A 120 1.34 -12.52 3.35
C HIS A 120 0.87 -13.91 2.88
N GLN A 121 0.34 -14.75 3.78
CA GLN A 121 -0.19 -16.06 3.42
C GLN A 121 -1.55 -15.91 2.76
N LEU A 122 -2.36 -14.99 3.26
CA LEU A 122 -3.68 -14.68 2.73
C LEU A 122 -3.60 -14.10 1.31
N GLU A 123 -2.68 -13.17 1.07
CA GLU A 123 -2.43 -12.62 -0.28
C GLU A 123 -1.98 -13.72 -1.27
N ARG A 124 -1.01 -14.56 -0.88
CA ARG A 124 -0.55 -15.66 -1.73
C ARG A 124 -1.66 -16.67 -1.99
N ALA A 125 -2.44 -17.02 -0.97
CA ALA A 125 -3.57 -17.93 -1.11
C ALA A 125 -4.63 -17.37 -2.07
N ALA A 126 -4.97 -16.08 -1.94
CA ALA A 126 -5.91 -15.41 -2.84
C ALA A 126 -5.39 -15.40 -4.29
N GLY A 127 -4.12 -15.07 -4.50
CA GLY A 127 -3.49 -15.09 -5.83
C GLY A 127 -3.46 -16.49 -6.47
N VAL A 128 -3.06 -17.52 -5.71
CA VAL A 128 -3.06 -18.92 -6.17
C VAL A 128 -4.49 -19.36 -6.50
N LEU A 129 -5.46 -19.06 -5.63
CA LEU A 129 -6.86 -19.38 -5.87
C LEU A 129 -7.36 -18.71 -7.16
N MET A 130 -7.00 -17.45 -7.40
CA MET A 130 -7.38 -16.72 -8.60
C MET A 130 -6.84 -17.40 -9.86
N VAL A 131 -5.56 -17.75 -9.88
CA VAL A 131 -4.93 -18.47 -11.01
C VAL A 131 -5.62 -19.82 -11.25
N VAL A 132 -5.86 -20.60 -10.19
CA VAL A 132 -6.53 -21.90 -10.30
C VAL A 132 -7.94 -21.76 -10.85
N LEU A 133 -8.74 -20.82 -10.33
CA LEU A 133 -10.10 -20.56 -10.83
C LEU A 133 -10.08 -20.11 -12.28
N GLY A 134 -9.15 -19.22 -12.65
CA GLY A 134 -8.98 -18.74 -14.03
C GLY A 134 -8.66 -19.87 -15.01
N LEU A 135 -7.71 -20.74 -14.66
CA LEU A 135 -7.39 -21.92 -15.48
C LEU A 135 -8.56 -22.89 -15.56
N TRP A 136 -9.28 -23.11 -14.47
CA TRP A 136 -10.43 -24.02 -14.44
C TRP A 136 -11.59 -23.50 -15.30
N LEU A 137 -11.97 -22.23 -15.16
CA LEU A 137 -12.99 -21.58 -15.99
C LEU A 137 -12.58 -21.57 -17.46
N GLY A 138 -11.31 -21.25 -17.75
CA GLY A 138 -10.77 -21.28 -19.11
C GLY A 138 -10.87 -22.67 -19.73
N ARG A 139 -10.46 -23.71 -18.99
CA ARG A 139 -10.61 -25.11 -19.43
C ARG A 139 -12.07 -25.48 -19.65
N GLN A 140 -12.96 -25.10 -18.73
CA GLN A 140 -14.39 -25.38 -18.85
C GLN A 140 -14.98 -24.72 -20.10
N ALA A 141 -14.61 -23.47 -20.38
CA ALA A 141 -15.01 -22.76 -21.59
C ALA A 141 -14.52 -23.47 -22.85
N VAL A 142 -13.23 -23.85 -22.92
CA VAL A 142 -12.68 -24.56 -24.09
C VAL A 142 -13.40 -25.90 -24.32
N LEU A 143 -13.63 -26.68 -23.25
CA LEU A 143 -14.30 -27.97 -23.35
C LEU A 143 -15.77 -27.86 -23.77
N HIS A 144 -16.48 -26.81 -23.36
CA HIS A 144 -17.87 -26.58 -23.76
C HIS A 144 -18.00 -25.99 -25.17
N LEU A 145 -16.97 -25.30 -25.67
CA LEU A 145 -16.95 -24.77 -27.04
C LEU A 145 -16.45 -25.79 -28.08
N ALA A 146 -15.59 -26.74 -27.68
CA ALA A 146 -15.06 -27.80 -28.55
C ALA A 146 -16.13 -28.66 -29.29
N PRO A 147 -17.25 -29.09 -28.68
CA PRO A 147 -18.26 -29.91 -29.37
C PRO A 147 -19.06 -29.15 -30.45
N ALA A 148 -18.97 -27.82 -30.52
CA ALA A 148 -19.65 -27.03 -31.55
C ALA A 148 -18.86 -26.94 -32.87
N VAL A 149 -17.59 -27.35 -32.88
CA VAL A 149 -16.69 -27.35 -34.06
C VAL A 149 -16.53 -28.77 -34.61
N THR A 150 -17.64 -29.49 -34.76
CA THR A 150 -17.69 -30.68 -35.62
C THR A 150 -18.81 -30.45 -36.63
N PRO A 151 -18.50 -30.17 -37.92
CA PRO A 151 -19.54 -30.06 -38.93
C PRO A 151 -20.27 -31.41 -39.04
N PRO A 152 -21.60 -31.43 -39.24
CA PRO A 152 -22.28 -32.66 -39.59
C PRO A 152 -21.67 -33.19 -40.88
N LEU A 153 -21.11 -34.40 -40.84
CA LEU A 153 -20.83 -35.14 -42.05
C LEU A 153 -22.18 -35.56 -42.65
N SER A 154 -22.34 -35.34 -43.95
CA SER A 154 -23.46 -35.59 -44.88
C SER A 154 -24.57 -34.55 -44.93
#